data_AF-A0A6M2E156-F1
#
_entry.id   AF-A0A6M2E156-F1
#
_cell.length_a   1.000
_cell.length_b   1.000
_cell.length_c   1.000
_cell.angle_alpha   90.00
_cell.angle_beta   90.00
_cell.angle_gamma   90.00
#
_symmetry.space_group_name_H-M   'P 1'
#
loop_
_entity.id
_entity.type
_entity.pdbx_description
1 polymer ?
#
loop_
_entity_poly.entity_id
_entity_poly.type
_entity_poly.pdbx_seq_one_letter_code
_entity_poly.pdbx_strand_id
1 'polypeptide(L)'
;MKIIGLNTFRAHKEVIPLVGIMTLATVGCLGFCCYSMMKPDVMCSRKDNLPSWMRYSADKKQKIYTADKNWKLDERAVEVEKLRKEIGSAR
;
A
#
# COMPACT_ATOMS: atom_id res chain seq x y z
N MET A 1 -32.71 -17.64 -13.96
CA MET A 1 -31.49 -18.29 -13.45
C MET A 1 -31.68 -18.59 -11.97
N LYS A 2 -31.63 -19.87 -11.56
CA LYS A 2 -31.77 -20.27 -10.16
C LYS A 2 -30.37 -20.20 -9.54
N ILE A 3 -30.09 -19.16 -8.75
CA ILE A 3 -28.80 -19.03 -8.07
C ILE A 3 -28.78 -20.09 -6.97
N ILE A 4 -28.04 -21.17 -7.23
CA ILE A 4 -27.90 -22.32 -6.34
C ILE A 4 -27.31 -21.80 -5.01
N GLY A 5 -28.03 -22.01 -3.90
CA GLY A 5 -27.57 -21.65 -2.54
C GLY A 5 -28.28 -20.49 -1.86
N LEU A 6 -29.09 -19.68 -2.56
CA LEU A 6 -29.78 -18.54 -1.93
C LEU A 6 -30.80 -18.98 -0.85
N ASN A 7 -31.46 -20.11 -1.08
CA ASN A 7 -32.40 -20.69 -0.12
C ASN A 7 -31.71 -21.17 1.16
N THR A 8 -30.43 -21.53 1.08
CA THR A 8 -29.63 -21.99 2.23
C THR A 8 -29.36 -20.86 3.21
N PHE A 9 -29.15 -19.63 2.73
CA PHE A 9 -29.01 -18.44 3.59
C PHE A 9 -30.30 -18.08 4.32
N ARG A 10 -31.46 -18.42 3.74
CA ARG A 10 -32.77 -18.21 4.38
C ARG A 10 -33.04 -19.24 5.48
N ALA A 11 -32.58 -20.47 5.30
CA ALA A 11 -32.70 -21.56 6.25
C ALA A 11 -31.65 -21.47 7.39
N HIS A 12 -30.43 -21.03 7.09
CA HIS A 12 -29.29 -20.97 8.01
C HIS A 12 -28.66 -19.57 7.98
N LYS A 13 -29.14 -18.70 8.87
CA LYS A 13 -28.71 -17.29 8.92
C LYS A 13 -27.31 -17.14 9.52
N GLU A 14 -26.87 -18.10 10.32
CA GLU A 14 -25.52 -18.17 10.90
C GLU A 14 -24.40 -18.26 9.84
N VAL A 15 -24.71 -18.72 8.63
CA VAL A 15 -23.73 -18.89 7.53
C VAL A 15 -23.43 -17.57 6.81
N ILE A 16 -24.30 -16.56 6.94
CA ILE A 16 -24.17 -15.26 6.29
C ILE A 16 -22.85 -14.54 6.65
N PRO A 17 -22.48 -14.35 7.93
CA PRO A 17 -21.23 -13.69 8.28
C PRO A 17 -19.99 -14.46 7.79
N LEU A 18 -20.02 -15.79 7.83
CA LEU A 18 -18.92 -16.63 7.36
C LEU A 18 -18.67 -16.43 5.86
N VAL A 19 -19.72 -16.48 5.05
CA VAL A 19 -19.63 -16.23 3.61
C VAL A 19 -19.25 -14.77 3.32
N GLY A 20 -19.68 -13.82 4.15
CA GLY A 20 -19.24 -12.43 4.07
C GLY A 20 -17.72 -12.27 4.19
N ILE A 21 -17.11 -12.90 5.20
CA ILE A 21 -15.64 -12.85 5.38
C ILE A 21 -14.93 -13.56 4.22
N MET A 22 -15.44 -14.72 3.80
CA MET A 22 -14.83 -15.49 2.72
C MET A 22 -14.87 -14.76 1.38
N THR A 23 -15.98 -14.09 1.08
CA THR A 23 -16.11 -13.27 -0.15
C THR A 23 -15.18 -12.06 -0.08
N LEU A 24 -15.12 -11.34 1.05
CA LEU A 24 -14.16 -10.24 1.24
C LEU A 24 -12.71 -10.69 1.06
N ALA A 25 -12.33 -11.83 1.64
CA ALA A 25 -10.98 -12.38 1.50
C ALA A 25 -10.67 -12.77 0.05
N THR A 26 -11.62 -13.42 -0.64
CA THR A 26 -11.43 -13.86 -2.03
C THR A 26 -11.31 -12.67 -2.97
N VAL A 27 -12.20 -11.68 -2.83
CA VAL A 27 -12.16 -10.44 -3.63
C VAL A 27 -10.87 -9.66 -3.34
N GLY A 28 -10.46 -9.57 -2.07
CA GLY A 28 -9.21 -8.93 -1.67
C GLY A 28 -7.98 -9.61 -2.28
N CYS A 29 -7.94 -10.94 -2.28
CA CYS A 29 -6.88 -11.73 -2.90
C CYS A 29 -6.81 -11.50 -4.41
N LEU A 30 -7.95 -11.58 -5.11
CA LEU A 30 -8.01 -11.32 -6.54
C LEU A 30 -7.58 -9.88 -6.89
N GLY A 31 -8.06 -8.90 -6.13
CA GLY A 31 -7.66 -7.50 -6.29
C GLY A 31 -6.16 -7.29 -6.09
N PHE A 32 -5.58 -7.93 -5.06
CA PHE A 32 -4.14 -7.87 -4.81
C PHE A 32 -3.32 -8.57 -5.90
N CYS A 33 -3.76 -9.72 -6.40
CA CYS A 33 -3.11 -10.41 -7.51
C CYS A 33 -3.07 -9.53 -8.77
N CYS A 34 -4.20 -8.95 -9.17
CA CYS A 34 -4.25 -8.02 -10.29
C CYS A 34 -3.35 -6.80 -10.07
N TYR A 35 -3.41 -6.17 -8.89
CA TYR A 35 -2.55 -5.04 -8.54
C TYR A 35 -1.06 -5.39 -8.61
N SER A 36 -0.67 -6.55 -8.07
CA SER A 36 0.72 -7.01 -8.02
C SER A 36 1.26 -7.26 -9.43
N MET A 37 0.46 -7.90 -10.30
CA MET A 37 0.84 -8.14 -11.70
C MET A 37 1.04 -6.85 -12.50
N MET A 38 0.39 -5.74 -12.14
CA MET A 38 0.60 -4.45 -12.79
C MET A 38 1.90 -3.77 -12.36
N LYS A 39 2.58 -4.24 -11.31
CA LYS A 39 3.84 -3.66 -10.86
C LYS A 39 5.01 -4.14 -11.72
N PRO A 40 5.88 -3.22 -12.17
CA PRO A 40 6.97 -3.54 -13.10
C PRO A 40 7.99 -4.53 -12.53
N ASP A 41 8.11 -4.62 -11.20
CA ASP A 41 9.03 -5.54 -10.52
C ASP A 41 8.51 -6.99 -10.45
N VAL A 42 7.20 -7.20 -10.63
CA VAL A 42 6.55 -8.52 -10.52
C VAL A 42 6.07 -9.03 -11.89
N MET A 43 6.06 -8.17 -12.92
CA MET A 43 5.70 -8.58 -14.28
C MET A 43 6.63 -9.68 -14.79
N CYS A 44 6.04 -10.77 -15.31
CA CYS A 44 6.75 -11.93 -15.86
C CYS A 44 7.69 -11.60 -17.04
N SER A 45 7.61 -10.39 -17.60
CA SER A 45 8.58 -9.85 -18.54
C SER A 45 8.82 -8.37 -18.22
N ARG A 46 10.07 -8.01 -17.87
CA ARG A 46 10.44 -6.61 -17.64
C ARG A 46 10.28 -5.84 -18.95
N LYS A 47 9.39 -4.85 -18.97
CA LYS A 47 9.15 -4.00 -20.14
C LYS A 47 10.35 -3.11 -20.52
N ASP A 48 11.21 -2.80 -19.54
CA ASP A 48 12.38 -1.93 -19.73
C ASP A 48 13.61 -2.47 -18.99
N ASN A 49 14.80 -2.20 -19.51
CA ASN A 49 16.10 -2.53 -18.88
C ASN A 49 16.48 -1.61 -17.71
N LEU A 50 15.64 -0.62 -17.38
CA LEU A 50 15.89 0.28 -16.26
C LEU A 50 15.98 -0.48 -14.93
N PRO A 51 17.00 -0.20 -14.10
CA PRO A 51 17.11 -0.76 -12.76
C PRO A 51 15.92 -0.39 -11.87
N SER A 52 15.58 -1.26 -10.92
CA SER A 52 14.40 -1.10 -10.04
C SER A 52 14.44 0.18 -9.20
N TRP A 53 15.61 0.54 -8.66
CA TRP A 53 15.78 1.76 -7.85
C TRP A 53 15.59 3.05 -8.65
N MET A 54 15.78 3.03 -9.96
CA MET A 54 15.63 4.20 -10.82
C MET A 54 14.15 4.51 -11.14
N ARG A 55 13.25 3.56 -10.87
CA ARG A 55 11.79 3.71 -11.03
C ARG A 55 11.13 4.34 -9.80
N TYR A 56 11.86 4.41 -8.68
CA TYR A 56 11.33 4.88 -7.41
C TYR A 56 11.64 6.38 -7.24
N SER A 57 10.60 7.20 -7.09
CA SER A 57 10.73 8.61 -6.71
C SER A 57 10.16 8.78 -5.30
N ALA A 58 10.94 9.41 -4.42
CA ALA A 58 10.55 9.68 -3.03
C ALA A 58 9.39 10.66 -2.92
N ASP A 59 9.19 11.52 -3.93
CA ASP A 59 8.15 12.54 -3.96
C ASP A 59 6.76 11.95 -4.26
N LYS A 60 6.69 10.72 -4.78
CA LYS A 60 5.45 10.05 -5.14
C LYS A 60 5.11 8.95 -4.14
N LYS A 61 3.86 8.93 -3.66
CA LYS A 61 3.34 7.80 -2.86
C LYS A 61 3.30 6.56 -3.73
N GLN A 62 4.14 5.58 -3.40
CA GLN A 62 4.34 4.36 -4.21
C GLN A 62 3.43 3.19 -3.80
N LYS A 63 2.89 3.22 -2.57
CA LYS A 63 2.06 2.13 -1.99
C LYS A 63 0.60 2.55 -1.87
N ILE A 64 -0.31 1.56 -1.95
CA ILE A 64 -1.77 1.75 -1.79
C ILE A 64 -2.06 2.48 -0.48
N TYR A 65 -1.40 2.05 0.58
CA TYR A 65 -1.43 2.73 1.87
C TYR A 65 -0.02 3.21 2.19
N THR A 66 0.15 4.53 2.24
CA THR A 66 1.35 5.17 2.74
C THR A 66 0.88 6.09 3.85
N ALA A 67 1.12 5.70 5.10
CA ALA A 67 0.91 6.61 6.23
C ALA A 67 1.77 7.85 5.97
N ASP A 68 1.16 9.04 6.01
CA ASP A 68 1.92 10.27 5.94
C ASP A 68 2.82 10.30 7.16
N LYS A 69 4.11 10.06 6.91
CA LYS A 69 5.11 10.20 7.93
C LYS A 69 5.26 11.70 8.14
N ASN A 70 4.49 12.28 9.04
CA ASN A 70 4.83 13.59 9.58
C ASN A 70 6.01 13.38 10.52
N TRP A 71 7.22 13.22 9.95
CA TRP A 71 8.43 13.28 10.75
C TRP A 71 8.57 14.71 11.23
N LYS A 72 7.99 15.04 12.39
CA LYS A 72 8.45 16.21 13.11
C LYS A 72 9.91 15.95 13.44
N LEU A 73 10.79 16.86 13.01
CA LEU A 73 12.19 16.80 13.41
C LEU A 73 12.23 16.76 14.93
N ASP A 74 13.02 15.83 15.47
CA ASP A 74 13.36 15.81 16.89
C ASP A 74 13.92 17.17 17.30
N GLU A 75 13.63 17.64 18.52
CA GLU A 75 14.01 18.99 18.97
C GLU A 75 15.53 19.21 18.84
N ARG A 76 16.31 18.15 19.06
CA ARG A 76 17.77 18.14 18.89
C ARG A 76 18.21 18.33 17.43
N ALA A 77 17.46 17.80 16.47
CA ALA A 77 17.79 17.96 15.05
C ALA A 77 17.53 19.41 14.60
N VAL A 78 16.49 20.05 15.13
CA VAL A 78 16.20 21.48 14.88
C VAL A 78 17.29 22.36 15.49
N GLU A 79 17.75 22.06 16.70
CA GLU A 79 18.83 22.79 17.35
C GLU A 79 20.16 22.67 16.59
N VAL A 80 20.52 21.47 16.14
CA VAL A 80 21.72 21.23 15.33
C VAL A 80 21.65 21.99 13.99
N GLU A 81 20.48 22.07 13.34
CA GLU A 81 20.33 22.88 12.12
C GLU A 81 20.46 24.38 12.37
N LYS A 82 19.95 24.89 13.50
CA LYS A 82 20.13 26.29 13.89
C LYS A 82 21.59 26.61 14.11
N LEU A 83 22.28 25.80 14.92
CA LEU A 83 23.72 25.94 15.17
C LEU A 83 24.53 25.88 13.88
N ARG A 84 24.18 24.97 12.95
CA ARG A 84 24.84 24.88 11.63
C ARG A 84 24.66 26.16 10.81
N LYS A 85 23.47 26.78 10.84
CA LYS A 85 23.21 28.05 10.14
C LYS A 85 23.95 29.22 10.79
N GLU A 86 24.04 29.26 12.10
CA GLU A 86 24.78 30.29 12.85
C GLU A 86 26.28 30.20 12.57
N ILE A 87 26.86 29.00 12.62
CA ILE A 87 28.28 28.76 12.32
C ILE A 87 28.59 29.03 10.85
N GLY A 88 27.70 28.62 9.94
CA GLY A 88 27.85 28.86 8.50
C GLY A 88 27.64 30.31 8.06
N SER A 89 26.89 31.10 8.84
CA SER A 89 26.70 32.54 8.64
C SER A 89 27.77 33.40 9.31
N ALA A 90 28.53 32.84 10.26
CA ALA A 90 29.62 33.51 10.96
C ALA A 90 30.97 33.47 10.21
N ARG A 91 30.96 33.04 8.95
CA ARG A 91 32.10 33.03 8.02
C ARG A 91 31.78 33.88 6.80
#